data_AF-A0AAV9XRI7-F1
#
_entry.id   AF-A0AAV9XRI7-F1
#
_cell.length_a   1.000
_cell.length_b   1.000
_cell.length_c   1.000
_cell.angle_alpha   90.00
_cell.angle_beta   90.00
_cell.angle_gamma   90.00
#
_symmetry.space_group_name_H-M   'P 1'
#
loop_
_entity.id
_entity.type
_entity.pdbx_description
1 polymer ?
#
loop_
_entity_poly.entity_id
_entity_poly.type
_entity_poly.pdbx_seq_one_letter_code
_entity_poly.pdbx_strand_id
1 'polypeptide(L)'
;MASMTRKIPLNKSQGTRNACIAGLILAWIIGTGLIAGGAYLSKHGQPIIPISRTSQELLPILLNVIITLLNEPLGFIHAVSLRWALRRETRLAFNSNLRLLTSSKTSWPNAWYSNIFILACLITTYASASLIFIGDDHPFVTVNVSYIDPTSLEGTSFISTTHQPKVRLWAVAMIPLGCGLLGQSIMASFCLRHNRIHSWSSSPIETTAACLNQGFLRREEGRCMRSVHDTEEPSTPASPRCKQASAYRAYKGVRYVTKLLWLLVLFGAIWAGVIFALIKSNAVNGAILGSSWSFLPVFTSNNSPSASIVTNGTSSLNIGWGVDAIAGKSGIAADSSLSISNYIFLWAFFLIAGIQTPLTLTLHCSELLVNFHRDEFVWRSAMTKGGLNTSYNSVTAPLRSWPYPILLIMKAAVHWMYGLSLSVYFSEGVVMRPTQIVYMTLLALFLAVFVTYISISSPKGPQPATFGHLQTLANLVDEWSEIMYWGHKYYDSRTVAHAGTSPEPLETVRLDLLYLGGIESSGTPPKGNGECLGLH
;
A
#
# COMPACT_ATOMS: atom_id res chain seq x y z
N MET A 1 -11.63 5.48 47.79
CA MET A 1 -10.79 5.16 46.61
C MET A 1 -11.55 4.33 45.56
N ALA A 2 -12.84 4.59 45.36
CA ALA A 2 -13.60 4.06 44.23
C ALA A 2 -13.91 5.25 43.32
N SER A 3 -12.94 5.62 42.48
CA SER A 3 -13.23 6.50 41.34
C SER A 3 -14.21 5.71 40.47
N MET A 4 -15.46 6.19 40.38
CA MET A 4 -16.41 5.77 39.36
C MET A 4 -15.72 5.94 38.01
N THR A 5 -15.09 4.89 37.50
CA THR A 5 -14.54 4.87 36.13
C THR A 5 -15.72 4.98 35.18
N ARG A 6 -16.09 6.22 34.86
CA ARG A 6 -17.06 6.54 33.83
C ARG A 6 -16.59 5.81 32.58
N LYS A 7 -17.34 4.80 32.13
CA LYS A 7 -16.99 4.01 30.95
C LYS A 7 -16.81 4.97 29.78
N ILE A 8 -15.62 5.04 29.23
CA ILE A 8 -15.33 5.90 28.08
C ILE A 8 -16.22 5.42 26.92
N PRO A 9 -17.02 6.30 26.28
CA PRO A 9 -17.86 5.92 25.16
C PRO A 9 -16.98 5.33 24.05
N LEU A 10 -17.35 4.14 23.56
CA LEU A 10 -16.59 3.38 22.56
C LEU A 10 -17.45 3.16 21.33
N ASN A 11 -17.07 3.73 20.19
CA ASN A 11 -17.63 3.31 18.91
C ASN A 11 -16.97 1.98 18.49
N LYS A 12 -17.79 0.96 18.24
CA LYS A 12 -17.29 -0.33 17.72
C LYS A 12 -16.95 -0.25 16.22
N SER A 13 -17.29 0.85 15.55
CA SER A 13 -17.10 1.11 14.11
C SER A 13 -17.67 0.00 13.22
N GLN A 14 -18.93 -0.38 13.48
CA GLN A 14 -19.58 -1.51 12.80
C GLN A 14 -19.65 -1.34 11.26
N GLY A 15 -19.75 -0.11 10.75
CA GLY A 15 -19.70 0.14 9.30
C GLY A 15 -18.37 -0.27 8.65
N THR A 16 -17.25 -0.08 9.36
CA THR A 16 -15.92 -0.51 8.88
C THR A 16 -15.80 -2.02 8.87
N ARG A 17 -16.31 -2.68 9.92
CA ARG A 17 -16.41 -4.14 9.97
C ARG A 17 -17.22 -4.68 8.79
N ASN A 18 -18.40 -4.10 8.52
CA ASN A 18 -19.26 -4.54 7.42
C ASN A 18 -18.59 -4.35 6.06
N ALA A 19 -17.91 -3.21 5.83
CA ALA A 19 -17.16 -2.97 4.60
C ALA A 19 -16.00 -3.97 4.40
N CYS A 20 -15.27 -4.29 5.48
CA CYS A 20 -14.20 -5.29 5.42
C CYS A 20 -14.73 -6.70 5.15
N ILE A 21 -15.87 -7.07 5.76
CA ILE A 21 -16.54 -8.35 5.51
C ILE A 21 -17.04 -8.42 4.06
N ALA A 22 -17.61 -7.33 3.53
CA ALA A 22 -18.02 -7.27 2.13
C ALA A 22 -16.82 -7.43 1.18
N GLY A 23 -15.70 -6.76 1.47
CA GLY A 23 -14.45 -6.92 0.72
C GLY A 23 -13.90 -8.35 0.79
N LEU A 24 -13.97 -9.00 1.96
CA LEU A 24 -13.60 -10.41 2.14
C LEU A 24 -14.47 -11.34 1.29
N ILE A 25 -15.80 -11.17 1.32
CA ILE A 25 -16.73 -11.97 0.52
C ILE A 25 -16.45 -11.78 -0.98
N LEU A 26 -16.24 -10.54 -1.41
CA LEU A 26 -15.91 -10.24 -2.80
C LEU A 26 -14.59 -10.89 -3.23
N ALA A 27 -13.56 -10.86 -2.37
CA ALA A 27 -12.28 -11.53 -2.65
C ALA A 27 -12.42 -13.06 -2.74
N TRP A 28 -13.29 -13.68 -1.91
CA TRP A 28 -13.63 -15.09 -2.05
C TRP A 28 -14.28 -15.40 -3.40
N ILE A 29 -15.30 -14.64 -3.80
CA ILE A 29 -16.04 -14.83 -5.06
C ILE A 29 -15.11 -14.65 -6.26
N ILE A 30 -14.32 -13.58 -6.28
CA ILE A 30 -13.38 -13.30 -7.38
C ILE A 30 -12.28 -14.36 -7.40
N GLY A 31 -11.71 -14.72 -6.25
CA GLY A 31 -10.66 -15.72 -6.14
C GLY A 31 -11.11 -17.10 -6.65
N THR A 32 -12.29 -17.57 -6.25
CA THR A 32 -12.85 -18.84 -6.75
C THR A 32 -13.21 -18.76 -8.24
N GLY A 33 -13.80 -17.65 -8.68
CA GLY A 33 -14.11 -17.40 -10.09
C GLY A 33 -12.88 -17.42 -10.99
N LEU A 34 -11.75 -16.86 -10.52
CA LEU A 34 -10.48 -16.89 -11.25
C LEU A 34 -9.88 -18.29 -11.37
N ILE A 35 -9.96 -19.11 -10.31
CA ILE A 35 -9.50 -20.51 -10.37
C ILE A 35 -10.40 -21.34 -11.29
N ALA A 36 -11.72 -21.24 -11.13
CA ALA A 36 -12.68 -21.99 -11.95
C ALA A 36 -12.60 -21.56 -13.42
N GLY A 37 -12.55 -20.25 -13.69
CA GLY A 37 -12.38 -19.69 -15.02
C GLY A 37 -11.04 -20.08 -15.64
N GLY A 38 -9.94 -19.98 -14.87
CA GLY A 38 -8.61 -20.41 -15.31
C GLY A 38 -8.57 -21.91 -15.66
N ALA A 39 -9.16 -22.77 -14.84
CA ALA A 39 -9.25 -24.21 -15.10
C ALA A 39 -10.12 -24.50 -16.34
N TYR A 40 -11.26 -23.83 -16.48
CA TYR A 40 -12.16 -23.98 -17.62
C TYR A 40 -11.50 -23.56 -18.94
N LEU A 41 -10.86 -22.39 -18.97
CA LEU A 41 -10.16 -21.86 -20.15
C LEU A 41 -8.91 -22.69 -20.48
N SER A 42 -8.24 -23.26 -19.48
CA SER A 42 -7.12 -24.18 -19.71
C SER A 42 -7.56 -25.45 -20.44
N LYS A 43 -8.81 -25.89 -20.26
CA LYS A 43 -9.37 -27.08 -20.93
C LYS A 43 -9.95 -26.77 -22.31
N HIS A 44 -10.61 -25.63 -22.49
CA HIS A 44 -11.37 -25.30 -23.71
C HIS A 44 -10.61 -24.41 -24.72
N GLY A 45 -9.36 -24.06 -24.40
CA GLY A 45 -8.55 -23.17 -25.22
C GLY A 45 -8.63 -21.71 -24.74
N GLN A 46 -7.57 -20.96 -25.03
CA GLN A 46 -7.42 -19.59 -24.57
C GLN A 46 -8.11 -18.62 -25.53
N PRO A 47 -8.98 -17.72 -25.05
CA PRO A 47 -9.66 -16.77 -25.90
C PRO A 47 -8.67 -15.73 -26.41
N ILE A 48 -8.74 -15.45 -27.71
CA ILE A 48 -7.98 -14.41 -28.37
C ILE A 48 -8.91 -13.23 -28.59
N ILE A 49 -8.65 -12.12 -27.91
CA ILE A 49 -9.51 -10.94 -28.00
C ILE A 49 -8.80 -9.90 -28.87
N PRO A 50 -9.42 -9.45 -29.98
CA PRO A 50 -8.88 -8.34 -30.75
C PRO A 50 -9.11 -7.05 -29.97
N ILE A 51 -8.04 -6.48 -29.43
CA ILE A 51 -8.08 -5.20 -28.71
C ILE A 51 -7.00 -4.28 -29.26
N SER A 52 -7.23 -2.97 -29.18
CA SER A 52 -6.21 -2.00 -29.56
C SER A 52 -4.98 -2.15 -28.67
N ARG A 53 -3.80 -1.84 -29.22
CA ARG A 53 -2.53 -1.91 -28.50
C ARG A 53 -2.52 -1.04 -27.24
N THR A 54 -3.12 0.15 -27.30
CA THR A 54 -3.26 1.02 -26.13
C THR A 54 -4.10 0.35 -25.04
N SER A 55 -5.20 -0.30 -25.41
CA SER A 55 -6.04 -1.01 -24.44
C SER A 55 -5.33 -2.22 -23.83
N GLN A 56 -4.48 -2.92 -24.58
CA GLN A 56 -3.66 -4.02 -24.05
C GLN A 56 -2.75 -3.55 -22.92
N GLU A 57 -2.11 -2.40 -23.07
CA GLU A 57 -1.20 -1.86 -22.05
C GLU A 57 -1.96 -1.20 -20.88
N LEU A 58 -3.20 -0.75 -21.10
CA LEU A 58 -4.05 -0.16 -20.06
C LEU A 58 -4.85 -1.19 -19.25
N LEU A 59 -5.25 -2.34 -19.80
CA LEU A 59 -6.00 -3.36 -19.03
C LEU A 59 -5.28 -3.82 -17.75
N PRO A 60 -3.94 -4.01 -17.74
CA PRO A 60 -3.20 -4.29 -16.52
C PRO A 60 -3.34 -3.21 -15.44
N ILE A 61 -3.54 -1.93 -15.80
CA ILE A 61 -3.76 -0.87 -14.80
C ILE A 61 -5.07 -1.11 -14.05
N LEU A 62 -6.14 -1.43 -14.78
CA LEU A 62 -7.46 -1.68 -14.22
C LEU A 62 -7.42 -2.91 -13.31
N LEU A 63 -6.75 -3.97 -13.76
CA LEU A 63 -6.58 -5.17 -12.96
C LEU A 63 -5.79 -4.89 -11.66
N ASN A 64 -4.69 -4.13 -11.74
CA ASN A 64 -3.92 -3.74 -10.55
C ASN A 64 -4.73 -2.85 -9.60
N VAL A 65 -5.59 -1.97 -10.11
CA VAL A 65 -6.53 -1.18 -9.27
C VAL A 65 -7.51 -2.10 -8.55
N ILE A 66 -8.16 -3.05 -9.26
CA ILE A 66 -9.08 -4.01 -8.66
C ILE A 66 -8.37 -4.84 -7.58
N ILE A 67 -7.20 -5.38 -7.88
CA ILE A 67 -6.39 -6.15 -6.94
C ILE A 67 -6.04 -5.32 -5.70
N THR A 68 -5.62 -4.07 -5.90
CA THR A 68 -5.29 -3.17 -4.79
C THR A 68 -6.52 -2.95 -3.90
N LEU A 69 -7.69 -2.69 -4.49
CA LEU A 69 -8.94 -2.49 -3.77
C LEU A 69 -9.42 -3.74 -3.02
N LEU A 70 -9.15 -4.95 -3.53
CA LEU A 70 -9.44 -6.21 -2.83
C LEU A 70 -8.45 -6.48 -1.69
N ASN A 71 -7.18 -6.14 -1.88
CA ASN A 71 -6.14 -6.37 -0.88
C ASN A 71 -6.23 -5.41 0.32
N GLU A 72 -6.77 -4.19 0.16
CA GLU A 72 -6.93 -3.24 1.26
C GLU A 72 -7.83 -3.75 2.41
N PRO A 73 -9.07 -4.24 2.20
CA PRO A 73 -9.90 -4.78 3.28
C PRO A 73 -9.31 -6.05 3.90
N LEU A 74 -8.71 -6.95 3.11
CA LEU A 74 -8.03 -8.14 3.63
C LEU A 74 -6.85 -7.77 4.53
N GLY A 75 -6.04 -6.83 4.05
CA GLY A 75 -4.92 -6.28 4.78
C GLY A 75 -5.33 -5.53 6.05
N PHE A 76 -6.48 -4.84 6.02
CA PHE A 76 -7.06 -4.16 7.18
C PHE A 76 -7.53 -5.16 8.25
N ILE A 77 -8.25 -6.22 7.85
CA ILE A 77 -8.65 -7.31 8.77
C ILE A 77 -7.42 -7.89 9.46
N HIS A 78 -6.38 -8.22 8.69
CA HIS A 78 -5.13 -8.73 9.25
C HIS A 78 -4.47 -7.72 10.19
N ALA A 79 -4.37 -6.45 9.81
CA ALA A 79 -3.75 -5.40 10.64
C ALA A 79 -4.50 -5.17 11.96
N VAL A 80 -5.83 -5.13 11.94
CA VAL A 80 -6.67 -5.00 13.16
C VAL A 80 -6.53 -6.25 14.04
N SER A 81 -6.50 -7.44 13.43
CA SER A 81 -6.30 -8.70 14.14
C SER A 81 -4.95 -8.74 14.84
N LEU A 82 -3.88 -8.35 14.14
CA LEU A 82 -2.53 -8.25 14.68
C LEU A 82 -2.44 -7.22 15.79
N ARG A 83 -3.07 -6.03 15.63
CA ARG A 83 -3.11 -5.00 16.67
C ARG A 83 -3.64 -5.57 17.99
N TRP A 84 -4.77 -6.27 17.95
CA TRP A 84 -5.36 -6.87 19.14
C TRP A 84 -4.64 -8.13 19.64
N ALA A 85 -3.90 -8.83 18.78
CA ALA A 85 -2.99 -9.90 19.19
C ALA A 85 -1.77 -9.35 19.96
N LEU A 86 -1.08 -8.34 19.41
CA LEU A 86 0.04 -7.66 20.07
C LEU A 86 -0.37 -7.00 21.38
N ARG A 87 -1.61 -6.52 21.45
CA ARG A 87 -2.16 -5.99 22.71
C ARG A 87 -2.22 -7.05 23.81
N ARG A 88 -2.67 -8.27 23.49
CA ARG A 88 -2.71 -9.37 24.48
C ARG A 88 -1.31 -9.76 24.98
N GLU A 89 -0.28 -9.46 24.19
CA GLU A 89 1.12 -9.71 24.53
C GLU A 89 1.80 -8.51 25.21
N THR A 90 1.05 -7.44 25.54
CA THR A 90 1.59 -6.18 26.10
C THR A 90 2.70 -5.54 25.25
N ARG A 91 2.77 -5.87 23.95
CA ARG A 91 3.76 -5.39 22.99
C ARG A 91 3.25 -4.29 22.06
N LEU A 92 1.98 -3.88 22.24
CA LEU A 92 1.36 -2.83 21.43
C LEU A 92 1.74 -1.44 21.96
N ALA A 93 2.79 -0.84 21.41
CA ALA A 93 3.18 0.54 21.74
C ALA A 93 2.46 1.58 20.87
N PHE A 94 2.31 1.30 19.57
CA PHE A 94 1.72 2.21 18.59
C PHE A 94 0.42 1.64 18.00
N ASN A 95 -0.53 2.50 17.66
CA ASN A 95 -1.76 2.14 16.96
C ASN A 95 -1.47 1.51 15.58
N SER A 96 -0.53 2.10 14.85
CA SER A 96 -0.08 1.66 13.54
C SER A 96 1.20 0.81 13.66
N ASN A 97 1.16 -0.44 13.17
CA ASN A 97 2.27 -1.40 13.23
C ASN A 97 2.58 -1.98 11.85
N LEU A 98 3.85 -2.34 11.60
CA LEU A 98 4.26 -3.02 10.36
C LEU A 98 3.66 -4.41 10.30
N ARG A 99 2.48 -4.55 9.67
CA ARG A 99 1.75 -5.83 9.72
C ARG A 99 2.51 -7.03 9.15
N LEU A 100 3.47 -6.80 8.26
CA LEU A 100 4.28 -7.86 7.65
C LEU A 100 5.57 -8.15 8.44
N LEU A 101 6.10 -7.18 9.19
CA LEU A 101 7.36 -7.31 9.93
C LEU A 101 7.15 -7.51 11.44
N THR A 102 5.94 -7.31 11.93
CA THR A 102 5.60 -7.48 13.35
C THR A 102 4.74 -8.73 13.50
N SER A 103 5.12 -9.61 14.41
CA SER A 103 4.41 -10.86 14.67
C SER A 103 4.00 -11.02 16.14
N SER A 104 2.90 -11.74 16.33
CA SER A 104 2.42 -12.25 17.61
C SER A 104 3.04 -13.63 17.88
N LYS A 105 3.41 -13.90 19.13
CA LYS A 105 3.85 -15.23 19.61
C LYS A 105 2.67 -16.14 20.00
N THR A 106 1.54 -15.55 20.35
CA THR A 106 0.38 -16.25 20.93
C THR A 106 -0.73 -16.55 19.92
N SER A 107 -0.80 -15.80 18.82
CA SER A 107 -1.84 -15.94 17.81
C SER A 107 -1.24 -16.48 16.50
N TRP A 108 -1.52 -17.75 16.17
CA TRP A 108 -1.03 -18.40 14.95
C TRP A 108 -1.35 -17.60 13.66
N PRO A 109 -2.56 -17.05 13.47
CA PRO A 109 -2.86 -16.23 12.27
C PRO A 109 -2.01 -14.97 12.12
N ASN A 110 -1.41 -14.49 13.22
CA ASN A 110 -0.58 -13.28 13.25
C ASN A 110 0.90 -13.59 13.55
N ALA A 111 1.29 -14.87 13.46
CA ALA A 111 2.66 -15.29 13.66
C ALA A 111 3.52 -14.96 12.44
N TRP A 112 4.84 -15.04 12.60
CA TRP A 112 5.79 -14.65 11.55
C TRP A 112 5.62 -15.46 10.25
N TYR A 113 5.31 -16.76 10.33
CA TYR A 113 5.05 -17.59 9.14
C TYR A 113 3.74 -17.20 8.44
N SER A 114 2.71 -16.77 9.19
CA SER A 114 1.45 -16.29 8.61
C SER A 114 1.67 -14.96 7.88
N ASN A 115 2.51 -14.08 8.42
CA ASN A 115 2.91 -12.85 7.74
C ASN A 115 3.67 -13.15 6.43
N ILE A 116 4.60 -14.12 6.45
CA ILE A 116 5.31 -14.56 5.24
C ILE A 116 4.34 -15.17 4.23
N PHE A 117 3.39 -15.98 4.68
CA PHE A 117 2.37 -16.56 3.82
C PHE A 117 1.50 -15.47 3.16
N ILE A 118 1.00 -14.50 3.92
CA ILE A 118 0.25 -13.36 3.36
C ILE A 118 1.11 -12.59 2.35
N LEU A 119 2.38 -12.33 2.67
CA LEU A 119 3.31 -11.66 1.76
C LEU A 119 3.50 -12.47 0.46
N ALA A 120 3.67 -13.78 0.56
CA ALA A 120 3.79 -14.66 -0.60
C ALA A 120 2.51 -14.65 -1.44
N CYS A 121 1.33 -14.74 -0.83
CA CYS A 121 0.06 -14.63 -1.53
C CYS A 121 -0.11 -13.28 -2.24
N LEU A 122 0.29 -12.19 -1.58
CA LEU A 122 0.24 -10.83 -2.12
C LEU A 122 1.17 -10.66 -3.33
N ILE A 123 2.42 -11.15 -3.24
CA ILE A 123 3.38 -11.16 -4.35
C ILE A 123 2.82 -11.98 -5.50
N THR A 124 2.31 -13.19 -5.23
CA THR A 124 1.69 -14.07 -6.21
C THR A 124 0.54 -13.37 -6.93
N THR A 125 -0.33 -12.65 -6.21
CA THR A 125 -1.45 -11.92 -6.81
C THR A 125 -0.96 -10.87 -7.80
N TYR A 126 -0.01 -10.00 -7.43
CA TYR A 126 0.47 -8.97 -8.35
C TYR A 126 1.40 -9.49 -9.47
N ALA A 127 2.17 -10.56 -9.22
CA ALA A 127 2.98 -11.21 -10.26
C ALA A 127 2.10 -11.86 -11.32
N SER A 128 1.05 -12.57 -10.88
CA SER A 128 0.07 -13.18 -11.79
C SER A 128 -0.70 -12.13 -12.59
N ALA A 129 -1.00 -10.97 -12.00
CA ALA A 129 -1.66 -9.86 -12.69
C ALA A 129 -0.89 -9.38 -13.93
N SER A 130 0.44 -9.39 -13.84
CA SER A 130 1.33 -9.00 -14.94
C SER A 130 1.42 -10.06 -16.05
N LEU A 131 0.95 -11.29 -15.79
CA LEU A 131 1.02 -12.43 -16.70
C LEU A 131 -0.32 -12.79 -17.36
N ILE A 132 -1.43 -12.17 -16.94
CA ILE A 132 -2.76 -12.51 -17.47
C ILE A 132 -2.93 -12.06 -18.93
N PHE A 133 -2.37 -10.91 -19.28
CA PHE A 133 -2.45 -10.33 -20.61
C PHE A 133 -1.13 -10.55 -21.35
N ILE A 134 -1.05 -11.63 -22.11
CA ILE A 134 0.13 -11.94 -22.92
C ILE A 134 -0.10 -11.42 -24.34
N GLY A 135 0.88 -10.66 -24.84
CA GLY A 135 0.89 -10.23 -26.23
C GLY A 135 1.19 -11.40 -27.16
N ASP A 136 0.43 -11.50 -28.25
CA ASP A 136 0.74 -12.39 -29.35
C ASP A 136 1.37 -11.56 -30.48
N ASP A 137 2.70 -11.64 -30.61
CA ASP A 137 3.45 -10.89 -31.62
C ASP A 137 3.48 -11.62 -32.97
N HIS A 138 2.89 -12.82 -33.08
CA HIS A 138 2.80 -13.47 -34.37
C HIS A 138 1.87 -12.66 -35.29
N PRO A 139 2.37 -12.16 -36.43
CA PRO A 139 1.53 -11.52 -37.41
C PRO A 139 0.63 -12.59 -38.02
N PHE A 140 -0.63 -12.67 -37.58
CA PHE A 140 -1.61 -13.43 -38.32
C PHE A 140 -1.87 -12.66 -39.61
N VAL A 141 -1.31 -13.14 -40.71
CA VAL A 141 -1.56 -12.62 -42.05
C VAL A 141 -3.01 -12.96 -42.39
N THR A 142 -3.94 -12.08 -42.07
CA THR A 142 -5.25 -12.08 -42.73
C THR A 142 -5.03 -11.59 -44.15
N VAL A 143 -4.88 -12.53 -45.08
CA VAL A 143 -4.85 -12.25 -46.51
C VAL A 143 -6.25 -11.86 -46.93
N ASN A 144 -6.55 -10.56 -46.95
CA ASN A 144 -7.72 -10.07 -47.66
C ASN A 144 -7.39 -10.11 -49.16
N VAL A 145 -7.78 -11.19 -49.84
CA VAL A 145 -7.73 -11.25 -51.30
C VAL A 145 -8.87 -10.39 -51.82
N SER A 146 -8.58 -9.15 -52.18
CA SER A 146 -9.50 -8.37 -53.02
C SER A 146 -9.50 -8.97 -54.42
N TYR A 147 -10.64 -9.47 -54.89
CA TYR A 147 -10.81 -9.93 -56.27
C TYR A 147 -10.57 -8.73 -57.20
N ILE A 148 -9.48 -8.77 -57.96
CA ILE A 148 -9.16 -7.73 -58.94
C ILE A 148 -10.02 -8.00 -60.17
N ASP A 149 -10.74 -6.96 -60.62
CA ASP A 149 -11.47 -6.97 -61.88
C ASP A 149 -10.47 -7.22 -63.03
N PRO A 150 -10.65 -8.29 -63.85
CA PRO A 150 -9.70 -8.70 -64.88
C PRO A 150 -9.55 -7.71 -66.04
N THR A 151 -10.23 -6.56 -66.00
CA THR A 151 -10.21 -5.56 -67.08
C THR A 151 -9.16 -4.45 -66.90
N SER A 152 -8.43 -4.39 -65.78
CA SER A 152 -7.37 -3.39 -65.57
C SER A 152 -5.99 -3.92 -65.99
N LEU A 153 -5.34 -3.24 -66.95
CA LEU A 153 -4.09 -3.66 -67.59
C LEU A 153 -2.81 -3.42 -66.75
N GLU A 154 -2.93 -3.07 -65.47
CA GLU A 154 -1.82 -2.90 -64.52
C GLU A 154 -2.10 -3.69 -63.23
N GLY A 155 -2.01 -5.02 -63.33
CA GLY A 155 -2.30 -5.93 -62.23
C GLY A 155 -1.17 -6.02 -61.19
N THR A 156 -1.01 -5.00 -60.35
CA THR A 156 -0.29 -5.14 -59.06
C THR A 156 -1.27 -5.54 -57.96
N SER A 157 -1.21 -6.79 -57.51
CA SER A 157 -1.93 -7.23 -56.32
C SER A 157 -1.34 -6.62 -55.06
N PHE A 158 -2.06 -5.70 -54.42
CA PHE A 158 -1.64 -5.11 -53.16
C PHE A 158 -2.16 -5.97 -52.00
N ILE A 159 -1.29 -6.78 -51.40
CA ILE A 159 -1.61 -7.49 -50.16
C ILE A 159 -1.53 -6.48 -49.02
N SER A 160 -2.68 -5.93 -48.60
CA SER A 160 -2.75 -5.11 -47.40
C SER A 160 -2.85 -6.02 -46.17
N THR A 161 -1.72 -6.29 -45.53
CA THR A 161 -1.66 -6.98 -44.23
C THR A 161 -2.02 -6.02 -43.10
N THR A 162 -3.29 -6.05 -42.68
CA THR A 162 -3.70 -5.33 -41.48
C THR A 162 -3.27 -6.09 -40.23
N HIS A 163 -2.16 -5.68 -39.61
CA HIS A 163 -1.71 -6.22 -38.32
C HIS A 163 -2.63 -5.72 -37.20
N GLN A 164 -3.64 -6.52 -36.82
CA GLN A 164 -4.38 -6.26 -35.60
C GLN A 164 -3.67 -6.95 -34.42
N PRO A 165 -3.20 -6.22 -33.41
CA PRO A 165 -2.63 -6.81 -32.21
C PRO A 165 -3.70 -7.66 -31.52
N LYS A 166 -3.34 -8.91 -31.20
CA LYS A 166 -4.22 -9.86 -30.54
C LYS A 166 -3.68 -10.10 -29.13
N VAL A 167 -4.56 -10.08 -28.15
CA VAL A 167 -4.21 -10.39 -26.76
C VAL A 167 -4.78 -11.74 -26.41
N ARG A 168 -3.91 -12.61 -25.89
CA ARG A 168 -4.31 -13.91 -25.37
C ARG A 168 -4.49 -13.78 -23.87
N LEU A 169 -5.69 -14.14 -23.40
CA LEU A 169 -5.94 -14.26 -21.98
C LEU A 169 -5.31 -15.56 -21.49
N TRP A 170 -4.28 -15.44 -20.65
CA TRP A 170 -3.55 -16.61 -20.21
C TRP A 170 -4.23 -17.24 -18.98
N ALA A 171 -4.94 -18.35 -19.24
CA ALA A 171 -5.73 -19.06 -18.26
C ALA A 171 -4.91 -19.56 -17.06
N VAL A 172 -3.65 -19.94 -17.29
CA VAL A 172 -2.78 -20.49 -16.24
C VAL A 172 -2.35 -19.43 -15.23
N ALA A 173 -2.20 -18.15 -15.60
CA ALA A 173 -1.94 -17.06 -14.63
C ALA A 173 -3.16 -16.68 -13.79
N MET A 174 -4.38 -16.97 -14.26
CA MET A 174 -5.59 -16.72 -13.47
C MET A 174 -5.64 -17.62 -12.23
N ILE A 175 -5.09 -18.84 -12.32
CA ILE A 175 -5.05 -19.79 -11.21
C ILE A 175 -4.20 -19.26 -10.03
N PRO A 176 -2.90 -18.92 -10.17
CA PRO A 176 -2.12 -18.36 -9.08
C PRO A 176 -2.67 -17.01 -8.62
N LEU A 177 -3.24 -16.17 -9.50
CA LEU A 177 -3.95 -14.96 -9.08
C LEU A 177 -5.07 -15.28 -8.08
N GLY A 178 -5.93 -16.24 -8.44
CA GLY A 178 -7.01 -16.73 -7.58
C GLY A 178 -6.49 -17.37 -6.29
N CYS A 179 -5.46 -18.21 -6.35
CA CYS A 179 -4.82 -18.82 -5.18
C CYS A 179 -4.25 -17.76 -4.22
N GLY A 180 -3.63 -16.71 -4.74
CA GLY A 180 -3.12 -15.59 -3.93
C GLY A 180 -4.24 -14.84 -3.20
N LEU A 181 -5.34 -14.53 -3.90
CA LEU A 181 -6.52 -13.87 -3.29
C LEU A 181 -7.21 -14.77 -2.26
N LEU A 182 -7.37 -16.06 -2.57
CA LEU A 182 -7.95 -17.03 -1.63
C LEU A 182 -7.06 -17.26 -0.42
N GLY A 183 -5.74 -17.34 -0.58
CA GLY A 183 -4.81 -17.46 0.54
C GLY A 183 -4.91 -16.29 1.51
N GLN A 184 -4.96 -15.05 0.98
CA GLN A 184 -5.19 -13.85 1.79
C GLN A 184 -6.58 -13.88 2.46
N SER A 185 -7.60 -14.31 1.74
CA SER A 185 -8.99 -14.41 2.24
C SER A 185 -9.14 -15.47 3.34
N ILE A 186 -8.51 -16.62 3.19
CA ILE A 186 -8.44 -17.68 4.22
C ILE A 186 -7.80 -17.14 5.49
N MET A 187 -6.67 -16.44 5.35
CA MET A 187 -5.98 -15.88 6.51
C MET A 187 -6.79 -14.77 7.19
N ALA A 188 -7.45 -13.91 6.42
CA ALA A 188 -8.38 -12.91 6.95
C ALA A 188 -9.57 -13.56 7.69
N SER A 189 -10.12 -14.65 7.16
CA SER A 189 -11.16 -15.45 7.84
C SER A 189 -10.67 -16.05 9.16
N PHE A 190 -9.44 -16.59 9.21
CA PHE A 190 -8.84 -17.08 10.45
C PHE A 190 -8.60 -15.96 11.46
N CYS A 191 -8.15 -14.79 10.99
CA CYS A 191 -7.98 -13.60 11.81
C CYS A 191 -9.29 -13.14 12.46
N LEU A 192 -10.42 -13.23 11.73
CA LEU A 192 -11.75 -12.93 12.24
C LEU A 192 -12.26 -13.97 13.25
N ARG A 193 -12.00 -15.25 13.00
CA ARG A 193 -12.50 -16.35 13.83
C ARG A 193 -11.73 -16.48 15.15
N HIS A 194 -10.41 -16.31 15.11
CA HIS A 194 -9.55 -16.62 16.25
C HIS A 194 -9.35 -15.45 17.21
N ASN A 195 -9.42 -14.21 16.71
CA ASN A 195 -9.09 -13.04 17.52
C ASN A 195 -10.34 -12.23 17.86
N ARG A 196 -10.57 -12.01 19.15
CA ARG A 196 -11.64 -11.12 19.63
C ARG A 196 -11.25 -9.68 19.36
N ILE A 197 -11.75 -9.14 18.26
CA ILE A 197 -11.55 -7.74 17.86
C ILE A 197 -12.49 -6.85 18.69
N HIS A 198 -11.93 -5.99 19.53
CA HIS A 198 -12.72 -5.15 20.44
C HIS A 198 -13.25 -3.86 19.78
N SER A 199 -12.45 -3.27 18.89
CA SER A 199 -12.89 -2.17 18.02
C SER A 199 -12.30 -2.34 16.63
N TRP A 200 -13.10 -1.97 15.63
CA TRP A 200 -12.72 -1.89 14.22
C TRP A 200 -12.24 -0.49 13.82
N SER A 201 -12.16 0.42 14.79
CA SER A 201 -11.68 1.76 14.54
C SER A 201 -10.21 1.79 14.18
N SER A 202 -9.89 2.61 13.19
CA SER A 202 -8.53 3.01 12.85
C SER A 202 -8.05 4.20 13.69
N SER A 203 -8.93 4.84 14.46
CA SER A 203 -8.57 5.98 15.31
C SER A 203 -7.63 5.55 16.45
N PRO A 204 -6.49 6.23 16.62
CA PRO A 204 -5.59 5.96 17.74
C PRO A 204 -6.23 6.29 19.10
N ILE A 205 -7.18 7.21 19.11
CA ILE A 205 -7.89 7.69 20.31
C ILE A 205 -8.86 6.63 20.82
N GLU A 206 -9.68 6.06 19.94
CA GLU A 206 -10.60 4.98 20.33
C GLU A 206 -9.86 3.70 20.72
N THR A 207 -8.73 3.42 20.06
CA THR A 207 -7.84 2.31 20.45
C THR A 207 -7.27 2.54 21.84
N THR A 208 -6.84 3.76 22.15
CA THR A 208 -6.34 4.14 23.48
C THR A 208 -7.43 4.04 24.55
N ALA A 209 -8.63 4.58 24.28
CA ALA A 209 -9.79 4.47 25.16
C ALA A 209 -10.15 3.00 25.46
N ALA A 210 -10.14 2.15 24.44
CA ALA A 210 -10.42 0.73 24.59
C ALA A 210 -9.36 0.03 25.46
N CYS A 211 -8.09 0.42 25.34
CA CYS A 211 -7.01 -0.09 26.18
C CYS A 211 -7.10 0.41 27.63
N LEU A 212 -7.48 1.66 27.86
CA LEU A 212 -7.72 2.23 29.19
C LEU A 212 -8.91 1.57 29.90
N ASN A 213 -10.04 1.43 29.22
CA ASN A 213 -11.25 0.78 29.76
C ASN A 213 -11.00 -0.68 30.19
N GLN A 214 -9.96 -1.32 29.65
CA GLN A 214 -9.58 -2.69 29.96
C GLN A 214 -8.45 -2.79 30.98
N GLY A 215 -7.93 -1.64 31.47
CA GLY A 215 -6.83 -1.59 32.43
C GLY A 215 -5.46 -1.95 31.86
N PHE A 216 -5.31 -2.01 30.53
CA PHE A 216 -4.02 -2.33 29.89
C PHE A 216 -3.07 -1.14 29.83
N LEU A 217 -3.63 0.07 29.75
CA LEU A 217 -2.87 1.30 29.88
C LEU A 217 -3.25 1.92 31.21
N ARG A 218 -2.28 2.56 31.86
CA ARG A 218 -2.50 3.37 33.05
C ARG A 218 -2.04 4.77 32.73
N ARG A 219 -2.90 5.76 32.98
CA ARG A 219 -2.50 7.15 32.87
C ARG A 219 -1.40 7.44 33.89
N GLU A 220 -0.28 7.97 33.41
CA GLU A 220 0.80 8.47 34.25
C GLU A 220 0.60 9.95 34.51
N GLU A 221 0.45 10.30 35.78
CA GLU A 221 0.30 11.68 36.22
C GLU A 221 1.57 12.50 35.94
N GLY A 222 1.42 13.82 35.82
CA GLY A 222 2.55 14.72 35.54
C GLY A 222 3.00 14.80 34.08
N ARG A 223 2.40 14.05 33.13
CA ARG A 223 2.89 13.94 31.74
C ARG A 223 2.07 14.67 30.67
N CYS A 224 1.41 15.78 31.01
CA CYS A 224 0.50 16.49 30.10
C CYS A 224 1.18 17.24 28.94
N MET A 225 2.50 17.48 28.99
CA MET A 225 3.28 18.12 27.92
C MET A 225 4.41 17.26 27.37
N ARG A 226 4.44 15.97 27.71
CA ARG A 226 5.50 15.06 27.28
C ARG A 226 5.12 14.39 25.96
N SER A 227 5.97 14.56 24.95
CA SER A 227 5.78 13.92 23.64
C SER A 227 6.22 12.46 23.68
N VAL A 228 5.95 11.70 22.61
CA VAL A 228 6.45 10.32 22.47
C VAL A 228 7.98 10.23 22.55
N HIS A 229 8.69 11.31 22.21
CA HIS A 229 10.15 11.36 22.28
C HIS A 229 10.69 11.43 23.71
N ASP A 230 9.85 11.88 24.65
CA ASP A 230 10.23 12.08 26.04
C ASP A 230 9.74 10.91 26.91
N THR A 231 9.36 9.76 26.33
CA THR A 231 8.72 8.62 27.03
C THR A 231 9.59 8.09 28.19
N GLU A 232 10.92 8.07 28.02
CA GLU A 232 11.87 7.60 29.04
C GLU A 232 12.19 8.68 30.10
N GLU A 233 11.80 9.94 29.86
CA GLU A 233 12.06 11.03 30.80
C GLU A 233 11.08 11.00 31.99
N PRO A 234 11.50 11.44 33.20
CA PRO A 234 10.64 11.46 34.38
C PRO A 234 9.50 12.49 34.24
N SER A 235 8.40 12.26 34.96
CA SER A 235 7.23 13.15 35.06
C SER A 235 7.56 14.46 35.79
N THR A 236 8.28 15.35 35.12
CA THR A 236 8.65 16.69 35.60
C THR A 236 7.97 17.76 34.74
N PRO A 237 7.71 18.96 35.30
CA PRO A 237 7.10 20.05 34.55
C PRO A 237 7.86 20.33 33.26
N ALA A 238 7.13 20.49 32.15
CA ALA A 238 7.72 20.69 30.83
C ALA A 238 7.15 21.93 30.17
N SER A 239 8.02 22.70 29.51
CA SER A 239 7.63 23.81 28.66
C SER A 239 7.08 23.28 27.32
N PRO A 240 6.02 23.89 26.76
CA PRO A 240 5.55 23.52 25.43
C PRO A 240 6.60 23.86 24.37
N ARG A 241 6.62 23.09 23.27
CA ARG A 241 7.55 23.33 22.16
C ARG A 241 6.79 23.91 20.96
N CYS A 242 7.32 24.97 20.34
CA CYS A 242 6.74 25.54 19.11
C CYS A 242 6.73 24.54 17.94
N LYS A 243 7.67 23.58 17.95
CA LYS A 243 7.86 22.56 16.93
C LYS A 243 8.20 21.23 17.61
N GLN A 244 7.47 20.19 17.27
CA GLN A 244 7.69 18.84 17.81
C GLN A 244 8.68 18.06 16.93
N ALA A 245 9.34 17.06 17.49
CA ALA A 245 10.23 16.19 16.70
C ALA A 245 9.42 15.27 15.77
N SER A 246 10.01 14.92 14.63
CA SER A 246 9.36 14.19 13.53
C SER A 246 9.21 12.68 13.80
N ALA A 247 8.35 12.01 13.02
CA ALA A 247 8.11 10.57 13.11
C ALA A 247 9.39 9.76 12.89
N TYR A 248 10.31 10.25 12.06
CA TYR A 248 11.61 9.64 11.80
C TYR A 248 12.45 9.43 13.07
N ARG A 249 12.34 10.35 14.05
CA ARG A 249 13.02 10.24 15.35
C ARG A 249 12.25 9.36 16.34
N ALA A 250 10.92 9.37 16.27
CA ALA A 250 10.04 8.66 17.20
C ALA A 250 10.15 7.13 17.08
N TYR A 251 10.19 6.60 15.84
CA TYR A 251 10.08 5.15 15.63
C TYR A 251 11.16 4.60 14.69
N LYS A 252 11.87 3.56 15.15
CA LYS A 252 12.94 2.89 14.36
C LYS A 252 12.40 2.31 13.04
N GLY A 253 11.16 1.81 13.05
CA GLY A 253 10.52 1.25 11.85
C GLY A 253 10.38 2.26 10.71
N VAL A 254 10.07 3.53 11.00
CA VAL A 254 10.01 4.59 9.99
C VAL A 254 11.33 4.70 9.24
N ARG A 255 12.46 4.68 9.97
CA ARG A 255 13.81 4.76 9.38
C ARG A 255 14.12 3.59 8.46
N TYR A 256 13.74 2.37 8.85
CA TYR A 256 13.94 1.19 8.02
C TYR A 256 13.14 1.24 6.72
N VAL A 257 11.86 1.65 6.79
CA VAL A 257 11.03 1.79 5.59
C VAL A 257 11.55 2.87 4.65
N THR A 258 11.96 4.03 5.18
CA THR A 258 12.59 5.08 4.38
C THR A 258 13.86 4.58 3.69
N LYS A 259 14.74 3.86 4.41
CA LYS A 259 15.96 3.27 3.82
C LYS A 259 15.62 2.25 2.72
N LEU A 260 14.63 1.40 2.95
CA LEU A 260 14.18 0.40 1.97
C LEU A 260 13.67 1.05 0.67
N LEU A 261 12.92 2.16 0.77
CA LEU A 261 12.47 2.94 -0.38
C LEU A 261 13.65 3.50 -1.20
N TRP A 262 14.64 4.09 -0.55
CA TRP A 262 15.83 4.62 -1.25
C TRP A 262 16.67 3.51 -1.87
N LEU A 263 16.80 2.36 -1.23
CA LEU A 263 17.46 1.18 -1.81
C LEU A 263 16.71 0.66 -3.04
N LEU A 264 15.37 0.66 -3.01
CA LEU A 264 14.56 0.28 -4.16
C LEU A 264 14.82 1.19 -5.38
N VAL A 265 14.95 2.51 -5.16
CA VAL A 265 15.30 3.47 -6.23
C VAL A 265 16.68 3.16 -6.79
N LEU A 266 17.68 2.94 -5.93
CA LEU A 266 19.03 2.60 -6.34
C LEU A 266 19.06 1.30 -7.16
N PHE A 267 18.36 0.26 -6.71
CA PHE A 267 18.27 -1.01 -7.44
C PHE A 267 17.54 -0.87 -8.77
N GLY A 268 16.47 -0.08 -8.84
CA GLY A 268 15.79 0.23 -10.10
C GLY A 268 16.71 0.94 -11.11
N ALA A 269 17.50 1.92 -10.64
CA ALA A 269 18.46 2.63 -11.47
C ALA A 269 19.60 1.73 -11.97
N ILE A 270 20.16 0.89 -11.09
CA ILE A 270 21.17 -0.11 -11.45
C ILE A 270 20.58 -1.09 -12.48
N TRP A 271 19.37 -1.59 -12.24
CA TRP A 271 18.71 -2.51 -13.16
C TRP A 271 18.52 -1.89 -14.54
N ALA A 272 17.98 -0.67 -14.63
CA ALA A 272 17.86 0.05 -15.90
C ALA A 272 19.22 0.22 -16.61
N GLY A 273 20.25 0.65 -15.86
CA GLY A 273 21.59 0.86 -16.39
C GLY A 273 22.25 -0.40 -16.92
N VAL A 274 22.12 -1.53 -16.20
CA VAL A 274 22.61 -2.83 -16.63
C VAL A 274 21.92 -3.27 -17.93
N ILE A 275 20.60 -3.15 -18.02
CA ILE A 275 19.86 -3.53 -19.22
C ILE A 275 20.25 -2.66 -20.41
N PHE A 276 20.40 -1.34 -20.23
CA PHE A 276 20.91 -0.45 -21.28
C PHE A 276 22.33 -0.81 -21.72
N ALA A 277 23.22 -1.16 -20.78
CA ALA A 277 24.59 -1.55 -21.09
C ALA A 277 24.63 -2.88 -21.88
N LEU A 278 23.81 -3.86 -21.50
CA LEU A 278 23.67 -5.13 -22.23
C LEU A 278 23.14 -4.92 -23.65
N ILE A 279 22.14 -4.06 -23.82
CA ILE A 279 21.61 -3.72 -25.16
C ILE A 279 22.69 -3.03 -25.99
N LYS A 280 23.38 -2.02 -25.45
CA LYS A 280 24.39 -1.24 -26.19
C LYS A 280 25.61 -2.07 -26.57
N SER A 281 26.02 -3.01 -25.71
CA SER A 281 27.17 -3.89 -25.98
C SER A 281 26.87 -4.99 -27.00
N ASN A 282 25.61 -5.17 -27.40
CA ASN A 282 25.14 -6.33 -28.17
C ASN A 282 25.60 -7.66 -27.55
N ALA A 283 25.79 -7.69 -26.23
CA ALA A 283 26.32 -8.86 -25.53
C ALA A 283 25.32 -10.03 -25.49
N VAL A 284 24.05 -9.77 -25.80
CA VAL A 284 22.95 -10.74 -25.72
C VAL A 284 22.15 -10.70 -27.02
N ASN A 285 21.85 -11.88 -27.56
CA ASN A 285 20.95 -12.04 -28.71
C ASN A 285 19.54 -11.59 -28.34
N GLY A 286 18.87 -10.85 -29.23
CA GLY A 286 17.52 -10.31 -28.97
C GLY A 286 17.51 -8.97 -28.24
N ALA A 287 18.64 -8.26 -28.19
CA ALA A 287 18.70 -6.86 -27.83
C ALA A 287 18.25 -5.97 -29.00
N ILE A 288 17.26 -5.11 -28.75
CA ILE A 288 16.79 -4.10 -29.70
C ILE A 288 16.95 -2.74 -29.03
N LEU A 289 17.77 -1.87 -29.63
CA LEU A 289 17.89 -0.50 -29.20
C LEU A 289 16.75 0.29 -29.86
N GLY A 290 15.89 0.88 -29.05
CA GLY A 290 14.80 1.71 -29.52
C GLY A 290 15.07 3.18 -29.23
N SER A 291 14.71 4.07 -30.16
CA SER A 291 14.82 5.53 -29.94
C SER A 291 13.65 6.12 -29.15
N SER A 292 12.55 5.37 -28.98
CA SER A 292 11.35 5.87 -28.29
C SER A 292 11.50 5.86 -26.76
N TRP A 293 11.25 7.03 -26.17
CA TRP A 293 11.03 7.26 -24.75
C TRP A 293 9.54 7.49 -24.44
N SER A 294 8.64 6.87 -25.19
CA SER A 294 7.21 6.94 -24.88
C SER A 294 6.92 6.25 -23.54
N PHE A 295 5.99 6.83 -22.77
CA PHE A 295 5.54 6.28 -21.49
C PHE A 295 4.90 4.89 -21.68
N LEU A 296 4.07 4.75 -22.71
CA LEU A 296 3.59 3.46 -23.17
C LEU A 296 4.59 2.88 -24.19
N PRO A 297 4.81 1.55 -24.20
CA PRO A 297 5.68 0.91 -25.16
C PRO A 297 5.17 1.13 -26.59
N VAL A 298 6.08 1.49 -27.51
CA VAL A 298 5.79 1.65 -28.93
C VAL A 298 6.57 0.59 -29.69
N PHE A 299 5.88 -0.22 -30.49
CA PHE A 299 6.50 -1.23 -31.33
C PHE A 299 6.37 -0.83 -32.79
N THR A 300 7.51 -0.64 -33.46
CA THR A 300 7.59 -0.38 -34.89
C THR A 300 8.04 -1.64 -35.60
N SER A 301 7.18 -2.21 -36.44
CA SER A 301 7.54 -3.33 -37.32
C SER A 301 8.35 -2.80 -38.50
N ASN A 302 9.66 -2.98 -38.49
CA ASN A 302 10.44 -2.80 -39.71
C ASN A 302 10.65 -4.18 -40.33
N ASN A 303 10.01 -4.44 -41.46
CA ASN A 303 10.11 -5.68 -42.25
C ASN A 303 11.46 -5.81 -42.98
N SER A 304 12.54 -5.24 -42.43
CA SER A 304 13.85 -5.20 -43.09
C SER A 304 14.74 -6.31 -42.51
N PRO A 305 15.05 -7.38 -43.26
CA PRO A 305 15.88 -8.50 -42.81
C PRO A 305 17.38 -8.13 -42.69
N SER A 306 17.73 -6.87 -42.87
CA SER A 306 19.10 -6.37 -42.82
C SER A 306 19.17 -5.14 -41.92
N ALA A 307 19.45 -5.40 -40.65
CA ALA A 307 20.12 -4.52 -39.71
C ALA A 307 19.64 -3.04 -39.63
N SER A 308 18.77 -2.79 -38.67
CA SER A 308 19.08 -1.72 -37.71
C SER A 308 18.81 -2.21 -36.30
N ILE A 309 19.88 -2.33 -35.51
CA ILE A 309 19.85 -2.46 -34.05
C ILE A 309 19.00 -1.32 -33.44
N VAL A 310 18.84 -0.21 -34.17
CA VAL A 310 18.03 0.95 -33.83
C VAL A 310 16.65 0.88 -34.50
N THR A 311 15.58 0.74 -33.72
CA THR A 311 14.20 0.91 -34.21
C THR A 311 13.62 2.24 -33.72
N ASN A 312 12.57 2.74 -34.38
CA ASN A 312 11.79 3.88 -33.86
C ASN A 312 10.90 3.47 -32.67
N GLY A 313 10.92 2.20 -32.27
CA GLY A 313 10.20 1.66 -31.14
C GLY A 313 10.93 1.85 -29.81
N THR A 314 10.38 1.25 -28.77
CA THR A 314 10.96 1.23 -27.42
C THR A 314 12.10 0.22 -27.35
N SER A 315 13.15 0.55 -26.61
CA SER A 315 14.25 -0.40 -26.36
C SER A 315 13.73 -1.64 -25.63
N SER A 316 14.20 -2.82 -26.04
CA SER A 316 13.84 -4.08 -25.40
C SER A 316 15.03 -5.02 -25.36
N LEU A 317 15.13 -5.76 -24.26
CA LEU A 317 16.05 -6.88 -24.12
C LEU A 317 15.21 -8.14 -23.94
N ASN A 318 15.26 -9.01 -24.94
CA ASN A 318 14.75 -10.35 -24.77
C ASN A 318 15.80 -11.19 -24.02
N ILE A 319 15.43 -11.76 -22.87
CA ILE A 319 16.31 -12.64 -22.10
C ILE A 319 16.38 -14.05 -22.72
N GLY A 320 15.53 -14.34 -23.71
CA GLY A 320 15.62 -15.50 -24.59
C GLY A 320 15.22 -16.78 -23.88
N TRP A 321 13.97 -17.19 -24.05
CA TRP A 321 13.47 -18.50 -23.61
C TRP A 321 12.59 -19.12 -24.71
N GLY A 322 12.85 -18.75 -25.96
CA GLY A 322 11.95 -19.02 -27.09
C GLY A 322 11.65 -20.50 -27.25
N VAL A 323 10.35 -20.83 -27.33
CA VAL A 323 9.85 -22.19 -27.60
C VAL A 323 10.37 -22.71 -28.95
N ASP A 324 10.56 -21.81 -29.92
CA ASP A 324 11.03 -22.15 -31.27
C ASP A 324 12.50 -22.58 -31.33
N ALA A 325 13.35 -22.08 -30.43
CA ALA A 325 14.75 -22.51 -30.34
C ALA A 325 14.89 -23.96 -29.86
N ILE A 326 13.89 -24.45 -29.13
CA ILE A 326 13.82 -25.85 -28.66
C ILE A 326 13.11 -26.69 -29.72
N ALA A 327 11.93 -26.29 -30.21
CA ALA A 327 11.14 -27.04 -31.19
C ALA A 327 11.85 -27.21 -32.55
N GLY A 328 12.57 -26.19 -33.03
CA GLY A 328 13.32 -26.23 -34.28
C GLY A 328 14.59 -27.10 -34.23
N LYS A 329 15.11 -27.40 -33.03
CA LYS A 329 16.27 -28.30 -32.86
C LYS A 329 15.88 -29.73 -32.53
N SER A 330 14.71 -29.96 -31.95
CA SER A 330 14.36 -31.27 -31.39
C SER A 330 13.39 -32.09 -32.25
N GLY A 331 12.78 -31.51 -33.30
CA GLY A 331 11.87 -32.24 -34.20
C GLY A 331 10.65 -32.84 -33.47
N ILE A 332 10.31 -32.33 -32.28
CA ILE A 332 9.28 -32.93 -31.43
C ILE A 332 7.90 -32.43 -31.86
N ALA A 333 6.98 -33.38 -32.07
CA ALA A 333 5.60 -33.14 -32.50
C ALA A 333 4.86 -32.10 -31.64
N ALA A 334 3.91 -31.38 -32.26
CA ALA A 334 3.17 -30.26 -31.69
C ALA A 334 2.54 -30.53 -30.30
N ASP A 335 2.19 -31.78 -29.98
CA ASP A 335 1.59 -32.15 -28.69
C ASP A 335 2.57 -32.01 -27.50
N SER A 336 3.88 -32.10 -27.76
CA SER A 336 4.94 -31.90 -26.75
C SER A 336 5.24 -30.43 -26.45
N SER A 337 4.88 -29.52 -27.39
CA SER A 337 5.12 -28.08 -27.26
C SER A 337 4.36 -27.47 -26.09
N LEU A 338 3.19 -28.03 -25.75
CA LEU A 338 2.35 -27.59 -24.64
C LEU A 338 3.01 -27.86 -23.27
N SER A 339 3.75 -28.98 -23.14
CA SER A 339 4.45 -29.33 -21.89
C SER A 339 5.67 -28.44 -21.67
N ILE A 340 6.49 -28.22 -22.69
CA ILE A 340 7.67 -27.35 -22.64
C ILE A 340 7.26 -25.90 -22.32
N SER A 341 6.14 -25.44 -22.88
CA SER A 341 5.59 -24.12 -22.62
C SER A 341 5.31 -23.88 -21.13
N ASN A 342 4.68 -24.85 -20.44
CA ASN A 342 4.33 -24.71 -19.02
C ASN A 342 5.54 -24.53 -18.08
N TYR A 343 6.67 -25.19 -18.36
CA TYR A 343 7.88 -25.04 -17.55
C TYR A 343 8.50 -23.64 -17.69
N ILE A 344 8.57 -23.11 -18.91
CA ILE A 344 9.08 -21.76 -19.17
C ILE A 344 8.26 -20.72 -18.42
N PHE A 345 6.95 -20.89 -18.38
CA PHE A 345 6.07 -20.01 -17.63
C PHE A 345 6.25 -20.09 -16.12
N LEU A 346 6.44 -21.29 -15.56
CA LEU A 346 6.70 -21.44 -14.13
C LEU A 346 7.96 -20.66 -13.73
N TRP A 347 9.02 -20.76 -14.53
CA TRP A 347 10.23 -19.98 -14.34
C TRP A 347 10.02 -18.48 -14.49
N ALA A 348 9.30 -18.04 -15.54
CA ALA A 348 8.97 -16.64 -15.74
C ALA A 348 8.17 -16.08 -14.56
N PHE A 349 7.20 -16.86 -14.03
CA PHE A 349 6.44 -16.51 -12.84
C PHE A 349 7.35 -16.32 -11.62
N PHE A 350 8.26 -17.26 -11.33
CA PHE A 350 9.17 -17.12 -10.19
C PHE A 350 10.15 -15.95 -10.36
N LEU A 351 10.63 -15.69 -11.57
CA LEU A 351 11.49 -14.55 -11.87
C LEU A 351 10.74 -13.22 -11.63
N ILE A 352 9.53 -13.10 -12.17
CA ILE A 352 8.68 -11.92 -12.00
C ILE A 352 8.30 -11.76 -10.52
N ALA A 353 7.92 -12.82 -9.83
CA ALA A 353 7.61 -12.77 -8.40
C ALA A 353 8.84 -12.36 -7.56
N GLY A 354 10.04 -12.86 -7.91
CA GLY A 354 11.29 -12.54 -7.25
C GLY A 354 11.63 -11.05 -7.34
N ILE A 355 11.62 -10.48 -8.55
CA ILE A 355 11.91 -9.05 -8.75
C ILE A 355 10.79 -8.16 -8.16
N GLN A 356 9.54 -8.65 -8.14
CA GLN A 356 8.40 -7.94 -7.57
C GLN A 356 8.34 -7.92 -6.04
N THR A 357 9.04 -8.85 -5.38
CA THR A 357 9.07 -8.97 -3.93
C THR A 357 9.50 -7.67 -3.22
N PRO A 358 10.66 -7.06 -3.53
CA PRO A 358 11.07 -5.81 -2.89
C PRO A 358 10.11 -4.64 -3.18
N LEU A 359 9.54 -4.56 -4.38
CA LEU A 359 8.54 -3.54 -4.74
C LEU A 359 7.30 -3.65 -3.86
N THR A 360 6.70 -4.85 -3.82
CA THR A 360 5.50 -5.13 -3.03
C THR A 360 5.73 -4.87 -1.55
N LEU A 361 6.82 -5.41 -0.99
CA LEU A 361 7.15 -5.23 0.42
C LEU A 361 7.28 -3.74 0.77
N THR A 362 8.00 -2.98 -0.02
CA THR A 362 8.26 -1.56 0.22
C THR A 362 6.98 -0.72 0.16
N LEU A 363 6.12 -0.96 -0.83
CA LEU A 363 4.83 -0.27 -0.97
C LEU A 363 3.91 -0.54 0.22
N HIS A 364 3.82 -1.77 0.68
CA HIS A 364 3.01 -2.12 1.84
C HIS A 364 3.62 -1.65 3.17
N CYS A 365 4.95 -1.58 3.27
CA CYS A 365 5.61 -0.92 4.39
C CYS A 365 5.36 0.60 4.41
N SER A 366 5.25 1.25 3.24
CA SER A 366 4.98 2.70 3.13
C SER A 366 3.58 3.08 3.65
N GLU A 367 2.62 2.16 3.56
CA GLU A 367 1.28 2.29 4.16
C GLU A 367 1.34 2.56 5.66
N LEU A 368 2.31 1.96 6.36
CA LEU A 368 2.53 2.26 7.77
C LEU A 368 2.83 3.74 8.00
N LEU A 369 3.74 4.32 7.22
CA LEU A 369 4.22 5.69 7.44
C LEU A 369 3.12 6.70 7.18
N VAL A 370 2.28 6.43 6.17
CA VAL A 370 1.05 7.19 5.92
C VAL A 370 0.08 7.06 7.09
N ASN A 371 -0.10 5.87 7.65
CA ASN A 371 -0.95 5.66 8.82
C ASN A 371 -0.41 6.38 10.07
N PHE A 372 0.92 6.41 10.30
CA PHE A 372 1.55 7.19 11.36
C PHE A 372 1.29 8.69 11.24
N HIS A 373 1.47 9.23 10.02
CA HIS A 373 1.18 10.63 9.74
C HIS A 373 -0.30 10.93 9.96
N ARG A 374 -1.20 10.03 9.53
CA ARG A 374 -2.64 10.17 9.76
C ARG A 374 -3.00 10.13 11.24
N ASP A 375 -2.41 9.22 12.01
CA ASP A 375 -2.67 9.11 13.46
C ASP A 375 -2.28 10.40 14.19
N GLU A 376 -1.14 11.02 13.83
CA GLU A 376 -0.76 12.34 14.35
C GLU A 376 -1.71 13.44 13.88
N PHE A 377 -2.13 13.44 12.60
CA PHE A 377 -3.08 14.43 12.09
C PHE A 377 -4.44 14.36 12.81
N VAL A 378 -4.93 13.16 13.10
CA VAL A 378 -6.14 12.96 13.91
C VAL A 378 -5.93 13.58 15.29
N TRP A 379 -4.83 13.28 15.98
CA TRP A 379 -4.54 13.88 17.28
C TRP A 379 -4.48 15.42 17.22
N ARG A 380 -3.88 15.98 16.17
CA ARG A 380 -3.78 17.44 15.97
C ARG A 380 -5.10 18.14 15.73
N SER A 381 -6.11 17.39 15.30
CA SER A 381 -7.44 17.95 15.08
C SER A 381 -8.07 18.46 16.39
N ALA A 382 -7.60 17.97 17.55
CA ALA A 382 -8.02 18.45 18.86
C ALA A 382 -7.68 19.93 19.12
N MET A 383 -6.65 20.50 18.48
CA MET A 383 -6.36 21.95 18.57
C MET A 383 -7.14 22.80 17.56
N THR A 384 -7.88 22.19 16.64
CA THR A 384 -8.63 22.96 15.64
C THR A 384 -9.97 23.41 16.19
N LYS A 385 -10.56 24.45 15.58
CA LYS A 385 -11.90 24.96 15.98
C LYS A 385 -13.01 23.91 15.90
N GLY A 386 -12.84 22.86 15.10
CA GLY A 386 -13.81 21.76 14.98
C GLY A 386 -13.62 20.64 16.00
N GLY A 387 -12.53 20.67 16.77
CA GLY A 387 -12.17 19.63 17.73
C GLY A 387 -11.84 18.28 17.08
N LEU A 388 -11.48 17.33 17.93
CA LEU A 388 -11.26 15.94 17.58
C LEU A 388 -12.55 15.16 17.82
N ASN A 389 -13.21 14.74 16.75
CA ASN A 389 -14.37 13.86 16.82
C ASN A 389 -13.92 12.40 16.95
N THR A 390 -14.38 11.73 18.01
CA THR A 390 -14.10 10.31 18.27
C THR A 390 -14.86 9.37 17.33
N SER A 391 -16.03 9.79 16.82
CA SER A 391 -16.84 9.03 15.86
C SER A 391 -16.18 9.01 14.46
N TYR A 392 -15.13 8.21 14.33
CA TYR A 392 -14.28 8.17 13.16
C TYR A 392 -14.71 7.07 12.19
N ASN A 393 -15.23 7.46 11.02
CA ASN A 393 -15.53 6.53 9.94
C ASN A 393 -14.24 6.00 9.31
N SER A 394 -13.80 4.82 9.71
CA SER A 394 -12.49 4.28 9.32
C SER A 394 -12.35 3.91 7.84
N VAL A 395 -13.45 3.90 7.07
CA VAL A 395 -13.43 3.66 5.62
C VAL A 395 -13.26 4.96 4.82
N THR A 396 -14.02 6.00 5.15
CA THR A 396 -14.04 7.25 4.38
C THR A 396 -12.99 8.24 4.86
N ALA A 397 -12.62 8.21 6.14
CA ALA A 397 -11.68 9.16 6.70
C ALA A 397 -10.24 9.01 6.18
N PRO A 398 -9.71 7.79 5.90
CA PRO A 398 -8.42 7.65 5.21
C PRO A 398 -8.42 8.34 3.85
N LEU A 399 -9.50 8.21 3.07
CA LEU A 399 -9.63 8.82 1.74
C LEU A 399 -9.70 10.35 1.77
N ARG A 400 -10.10 10.94 2.90
CA ARG A 400 -10.08 12.41 3.09
C ARG A 400 -8.68 12.96 3.36
N SER A 401 -7.76 12.14 3.86
CA SER A 401 -6.38 12.56 4.08
C SER A 401 -5.60 12.45 2.78
N TRP A 402 -5.07 13.55 2.24
CA TRP A 402 -4.34 13.57 0.97
C TRP A 402 -3.20 12.53 0.83
N PRO A 403 -2.46 12.10 1.89
CA PRO A 403 -1.38 11.14 1.73
C PRO A 403 -1.84 9.72 1.33
N TYR A 404 -3.05 9.32 1.75
CA TYR A 404 -3.53 7.95 1.55
C TYR A 404 -4.03 7.67 0.12
N PRO A 405 -4.86 8.53 -0.52
CA PRO A 405 -5.18 8.41 -1.94
C PRO A 405 -3.93 8.42 -2.83
N ILE A 406 -2.95 9.28 -2.54
CA ILE A 406 -1.67 9.29 -3.28
C ILE A 406 -0.99 7.94 -3.18
N LEU A 407 -0.88 7.37 -1.97
CA LEU A 407 -0.28 6.04 -1.80
C LEU A 407 -1.06 4.96 -2.56
N LEU A 408 -2.40 4.99 -2.53
CA LEU A 408 -3.24 4.01 -3.24
C LEU A 408 -3.01 4.07 -4.76
N ILE A 409 -2.98 5.29 -5.33
CA ILE A 409 -2.68 5.51 -6.74
C ILE A 409 -1.26 5.03 -7.07
N MET A 410 -0.27 5.38 -6.24
CA MET A 410 1.11 4.97 -6.43
C MET A 410 1.31 3.46 -6.35
N LYS A 411 0.59 2.74 -5.48
CA LYS A 411 0.61 1.27 -5.44
C LYS A 411 0.20 0.67 -6.78
N ALA A 412 -0.96 1.08 -7.29
CA ALA A 412 -1.45 0.59 -8.58
C ALA A 412 -0.53 1.00 -9.74
N ALA A 413 -0.07 2.25 -9.77
CA ALA A 413 0.80 2.76 -10.84
C ALA A 413 2.18 2.09 -10.87
N VAL A 414 2.82 1.86 -9.72
CA VAL A 414 4.12 1.19 -9.64
C VAL A 414 4.01 -0.29 -10.04
N HIS A 415 2.97 -1.01 -9.59
CA HIS A 415 2.76 -2.40 -10.01
C HIS A 415 2.41 -2.51 -11.50
N TRP A 416 1.64 -1.56 -12.03
CA TRP A 416 1.36 -1.49 -13.45
C TRP A 416 2.63 -1.22 -14.27
N MET A 417 3.41 -0.20 -13.90
CA MET A 417 4.66 0.13 -14.59
C MET A 417 5.70 -1.00 -14.51
N TYR A 418 5.71 -1.73 -13.40
CA TYR A 418 6.49 -2.96 -13.27
C TYR A 418 6.07 -4.02 -14.31
N GLY A 419 4.76 -4.26 -14.48
CA GLY A 419 4.25 -5.17 -15.53
C GLY A 419 4.59 -4.69 -16.94
N LEU A 420 4.65 -3.38 -17.19
CA LEU A 420 5.12 -2.83 -18.48
C LEU A 420 6.63 -3.01 -18.70
N SER A 421 7.40 -3.03 -17.60
CA SER A 421 8.86 -3.19 -17.61
C SER A 421 9.28 -4.63 -17.86
N LEU A 422 8.46 -5.58 -17.40
CA LEU A 422 8.65 -7.02 -17.52
C LEU A 422 7.40 -7.65 -18.13
N SER A 423 7.45 -7.87 -19.44
CA SER A 423 6.37 -8.52 -20.18
C SER A 423 6.80 -9.91 -20.63
N VAL A 424 5.85 -10.84 -20.68
CA VAL A 424 6.08 -12.17 -21.27
C VAL A 424 5.34 -12.25 -22.59
N TYR A 425 6.02 -12.79 -23.59
CA TYR A 425 5.51 -13.06 -24.93
C TYR A 425 5.67 -14.55 -25.25
N PHE A 426 4.74 -15.11 -26.00
CA PHE A 426 4.77 -16.55 -26.31
C PHE A 426 5.97 -16.96 -27.17
N SER A 427 6.30 -16.17 -28.19
CA SER A 427 7.41 -16.43 -29.12
C SER A 427 8.77 -16.04 -28.53
N GLU A 428 8.79 -14.91 -27.82
CA GLU A 428 10.03 -14.28 -27.39
C GLU A 428 10.44 -14.67 -25.97
N GLY A 429 9.51 -15.03 -25.10
CA GLY A 429 9.76 -15.30 -23.69
C GLY A 429 9.69 -14.02 -22.85
N VAL A 430 10.61 -13.86 -21.89
CA VAL A 430 10.63 -12.70 -20.98
C VAL A 430 11.37 -11.54 -21.65
N VAL A 431 10.65 -10.44 -21.86
CA VAL A 431 11.18 -9.19 -22.43
C VAL A 431 11.25 -8.12 -21.34
N MET A 432 12.44 -7.56 -21.16
CA MET A 432 12.69 -6.42 -20.29
C MET A 432 12.76 -5.13 -21.10
N ARG A 433 12.03 -4.09 -20.67
CA ARG A 433 12.01 -2.80 -21.36
C ARG A 433 12.66 -1.72 -20.48
N PRO A 434 13.92 -1.31 -20.74
CA PRO A 434 14.65 -0.40 -19.86
C PRO A 434 14.00 0.98 -19.71
N THR A 435 13.35 1.49 -20.76
CA THR A 435 12.62 2.77 -20.69
C THR A 435 11.52 2.72 -19.62
N GLN A 436 10.73 1.64 -19.56
CA GLN A 436 9.69 1.43 -18.55
C GLN A 436 10.31 1.20 -17.16
N ILE A 437 11.46 0.53 -17.07
CA ILE A 437 12.21 0.39 -15.80
C ILE A 437 12.62 1.77 -15.27
N VAL A 438 13.04 2.71 -16.15
CA VAL A 438 13.32 4.10 -15.76
C VAL A 438 12.06 4.78 -15.23
N TYR A 439 10.92 4.67 -15.91
CA TYR A 439 9.67 5.23 -15.41
C TYR A 439 9.23 4.63 -14.08
N MET A 440 9.36 3.31 -13.90
CA MET A 440 9.12 2.64 -12.62
C MET A 440 10.03 3.20 -11.53
N THR A 441 11.32 3.42 -11.85
CA THR A 441 12.31 3.99 -10.93
C THR A 441 11.98 5.44 -10.57
N LEU A 442 11.51 6.25 -11.52
CA LEU A 442 11.04 7.61 -11.26
C LEU A 442 9.79 7.64 -10.37
N LEU A 443 8.84 6.73 -10.59
CA LEU A 443 7.67 6.56 -9.71
C LEU A 443 8.10 6.13 -8.30
N ALA A 444 9.05 5.20 -8.18
CA ALA A 444 9.62 4.79 -6.90
C ALA A 444 10.37 5.93 -6.21
N LEU A 445 11.08 6.78 -6.97
CA LEU A 445 11.75 7.98 -6.47
C LEU A 445 10.74 8.99 -5.94
N PHE A 446 9.68 9.26 -6.69
CA PHE A 446 8.59 10.13 -6.24
C PHE A 446 7.98 9.61 -4.93
N LEU A 447 7.69 8.31 -4.86
CA LEU A 447 7.21 7.69 -3.63
C LEU A 447 8.22 7.83 -2.47
N ALA A 448 9.51 7.60 -2.72
CA ALA A 448 10.57 7.73 -1.72
C ALA A 448 10.66 9.17 -1.19
N VAL A 449 10.61 10.18 -2.06
CA VAL A 449 10.60 11.60 -1.68
C VAL A 449 9.34 11.93 -0.88
N PHE A 450 8.16 11.51 -1.35
CA PHE A 450 6.89 11.72 -0.66
C PHE A 450 6.89 11.11 0.75
N VAL A 451 7.30 9.83 0.87
CA VAL A 451 7.36 9.14 2.16
C VAL A 451 8.44 9.73 3.07
N THR A 452 9.58 10.15 2.52
CA THR A 452 10.62 10.84 3.27
C THR A 452 10.09 12.17 3.81
N TYR A 453 9.41 12.96 2.96
CA TYR A 453 8.80 14.24 3.32
C TYR A 453 7.83 14.09 4.51
N ILE A 454 6.88 13.15 4.44
CA ILE A 454 5.94 12.94 5.57
C ILE A 454 6.66 12.45 6.84
N SER A 455 7.77 11.71 6.70
CA SER A 455 8.51 11.15 7.83
C SER A 455 9.35 12.18 8.57
N ILE A 456 9.94 13.13 7.85
CA ILE A 456 10.74 14.23 8.42
C ILE A 456 9.90 15.45 8.80
N SER A 457 8.68 15.55 8.26
CA SER A 457 7.73 16.61 8.58
C SER A 457 7.48 16.63 10.09
N SER A 458 7.88 17.74 10.70
CA SER A 458 7.76 17.98 12.13
C SER A 458 6.43 18.66 12.40
N PRO A 459 5.58 18.11 13.28
CA PRO A 459 4.33 18.76 13.67
C PRO A 459 4.58 20.14 14.26
N LYS A 460 3.81 21.13 13.83
CA LYS A 460 3.87 22.50 14.34
C LYS A 460 2.90 22.68 15.51
N GLY A 461 3.24 23.57 16.42
CA GLY A 461 2.40 23.99 17.53
C GLY A 461 2.69 23.28 18.86
N PRO A 462 2.13 23.83 19.96
CA PRO A 462 2.48 23.45 21.33
C PRO A 462 2.00 22.05 21.74
N GLN A 463 1.00 21.49 21.05
CA GLN A 463 0.51 20.15 21.35
C GLN A 463 1.63 19.09 21.23
N PRO A 464 1.81 18.20 22.22
CA PRO A 464 2.84 17.16 22.14
C PRO A 464 2.55 16.17 21.02
N ALA A 465 3.59 15.73 20.31
CA ALA A 465 3.45 14.74 19.26
C ALA A 465 3.29 13.32 19.84
N THR A 466 2.37 12.54 19.27
CA THR A 466 2.11 11.16 19.70
C THR A 466 2.39 10.15 18.61
N PHE A 467 2.14 10.49 17.34
CA PHE A 467 2.20 9.57 16.20
C PHE A 467 1.45 8.25 16.49
N GLY A 468 0.34 8.32 17.23
CA GLY A 468 -0.45 7.14 17.61
C GLY A 468 0.19 6.24 18.68
N HIS A 469 1.20 6.72 19.43
CA HIS A 469 1.70 6.03 20.61
C HIS A 469 0.64 6.01 21.72
N LEU A 470 0.19 4.81 22.08
CA LEU A 470 -1.02 4.64 22.90
C LEU A 470 -0.82 5.14 24.34
N GLN A 471 0.34 4.87 24.95
CA GLN A 471 0.63 5.32 26.31
C GLN A 471 0.78 6.85 26.38
N THR A 472 1.39 7.48 25.35
CA THR A 472 1.48 8.95 25.30
C THR A 472 0.09 9.55 25.16
N LEU A 473 -0.77 9.01 24.30
CA LEU A 473 -2.16 9.47 24.19
C LEU A 473 -2.92 9.31 25.51
N ALA A 474 -2.76 8.19 26.21
CA ALA A 474 -3.38 7.96 27.52
C ALA A 474 -2.93 8.98 28.58
N ASN A 475 -1.70 9.47 28.48
CA ASN A 475 -1.14 10.48 29.38
C ASN A 475 -1.63 11.90 29.05
N LEU A 476 -1.85 12.20 27.77
CA LEU A 476 -2.26 13.52 27.28
C LEU A 476 -3.78 13.76 27.33
N VAL A 477 -4.59 12.71 27.19
CA VAL A 477 -6.06 12.79 27.24
C VAL A 477 -6.52 12.58 28.68
N ASP A 478 -7.01 13.65 29.30
CA ASP A 478 -7.45 13.67 30.69
C ASP A 478 -8.97 13.57 30.84
N GLU A 479 -9.72 14.27 29.98
CA GLU A 479 -11.18 14.13 29.86
C GLU A 479 -11.55 13.50 28.51
N TRP A 480 -12.39 12.47 28.56
CA TRP A 480 -12.86 11.75 27.38
C TRP A 480 -14.29 12.18 27.03
N SER A 481 -14.48 12.68 25.81
CA SER A 481 -15.78 13.12 25.27
C SER A 481 -15.92 12.76 23.79
N GLU A 482 -17.12 12.89 23.23
CA GLU A 482 -17.35 12.60 21.81
C GLU A 482 -16.57 13.54 20.89
N ILE A 483 -16.53 14.83 21.25
CA ILE A 483 -15.69 15.86 20.65
C ILE A 483 -14.73 16.36 21.72
N MET A 484 -13.43 16.33 21.43
CA MET A 484 -12.38 16.76 22.36
C MET A 484 -11.60 17.93 21.79
N TYR A 485 -11.39 18.95 22.61
CA TYR A 485 -10.48 20.06 22.33
C TYR A 485 -9.26 19.95 23.24
N TRP A 486 -8.08 20.24 22.72
CA TRP A 486 -6.85 20.24 23.51
C TRP A 486 -6.35 21.66 23.71
N GLY A 487 -6.03 22.04 24.94
CA GLY A 487 -5.59 23.40 25.26
C GLY A 487 -5.21 23.62 26.72
N HIS A 488 -5.04 24.89 27.07
CA HIS A 488 -4.79 25.34 28.44
C HIS A 488 -6.09 25.26 29.27
N LYS A 489 -5.99 24.75 30.50
CA LYS A 489 -7.15 24.61 31.40
C LYS A 489 -7.12 25.59 32.57
N TYR A 490 -6.17 25.40 33.48
CA TYR A 490 -6.09 26.20 34.71
C TYR A 490 -4.65 26.33 35.18
N TYR A 491 -4.45 27.28 36.10
CA TYR A 491 -3.24 27.41 36.89
C TYR A 491 -3.42 26.66 38.19
N ASP A 492 -2.46 25.81 38.55
CA ASP A 492 -2.31 25.46 39.94
C ASP A 492 -1.71 26.67 40.67
N SER A 493 -2.09 26.85 41.93
CA SER A 493 -1.68 27.91 42.87
C SER A 493 -0.16 28.09 43.05
N ARG A 494 0.66 27.28 42.39
CA ARG A 494 2.13 27.16 42.56
C ARG A 494 2.92 27.23 41.25
N THR A 495 2.70 28.25 40.42
CA THR A 495 3.50 28.57 39.20
C THR A 495 3.49 27.58 38.04
N VAL A 496 2.71 26.50 38.12
CA VAL A 496 2.64 25.45 37.08
C VAL A 496 1.22 25.33 36.53
N ALA A 497 1.10 25.35 35.21
CA ALA A 497 -0.15 25.26 34.48
C ALA A 497 -0.54 23.82 34.16
N HIS A 498 -1.83 23.61 33.84
CA HIS A 498 -2.32 22.36 33.30
C HIS A 498 -2.85 22.51 31.87
N ALA A 499 -2.56 21.51 31.04
CA ALA A 499 -3.09 21.37 29.69
C ALA A 499 -3.66 19.97 29.53
N GLY A 500 -4.74 19.85 28.77
CA GLY A 500 -5.47 18.60 28.63
C GLY A 500 -6.55 18.72 27.57
N THR A 501 -7.42 17.71 27.54
CA THR A 501 -8.60 17.64 26.68
C THR A 501 -9.87 18.10 27.41
N SER A 502 -10.80 18.74 26.72
CA SER A 502 -12.12 19.13 27.27
C SER A 502 -13.21 18.94 26.22
N PRO A 503 -14.49 18.71 26.61
CA PRO A 503 -15.62 18.76 25.68
C PRO A 503 -15.86 20.16 25.09
N GLU A 504 -15.37 21.21 25.75
CA GLU A 504 -15.54 22.60 25.32
C GLU A 504 -14.24 23.15 24.71
N PRO A 505 -14.32 24.12 23.77
CA PRO A 505 -13.14 24.77 23.22
C PRO A 505 -12.27 25.40 24.32
N LEU A 506 -10.99 25.03 24.34
CA LEU A 506 -10.01 25.53 25.31
C LEU A 506 -9.16 26.66 24.73
N GLU A 507 -8.60 27.48 25.62
CA GLU A 507 -7.59 28.48 25.25
C GLU A 507 -6.32 27.81 24.72
N THR A 508 -5.61 28.51 23.83
CA THR A 508 -4.31 28.04 23.34
C THR A 508 -3.29 27.99 24.46
N VAL A 509 -2.46 26.96 24.43
CA VAL A 509 -1.34 26.79 25.37
C VAL A 509 -0.36 27.95 25.28
N ARG A 510 0.01 28.48 26.44
CA ARG A 510 0.93 29.62 26.59
C ARG A 510 2.37 29.09 26.64
N LEU A 511 3.24 29.61 25.79
CA LEU A 511 4.59 29.08 25.58
C LEU A 511 5.58 29.42 26.70
N ASP A 512 5.26 30.45 27.48
CA ASP A 512 6.05 31.01 28.58
C ASP A 512 5.85 30.28 29.92
N LEU A 513 4.94 29.31 29.97
CA LEU A 513 4.60 28.59 31.19
C LEU A 513 5.14 27.16 31.21
N LEU A 514 5.37 26.67 32.42
CA LEU A 514 5.62 25.26 32.68
C LEU A 514 4.30 24.53 32.92
N TYR A 515 4.18 23.33 32.37
CA TYR A 515 2.99 22.51 32.50
C TYR A 515 3.28 21.18 33.19
N LEU A 516 2.40 20.81 34.11
CA LEU A 516 2.42 19.53 34.80
C LEU A 516 1.01 18.91 34.78
N GLY A 517 0.95 17.60 34.58
CA GLY A 517 -0.31 16.86 34.64
C GLY A 517 -0.80 16.85 36.09
N GLY A 518 -1.84 17.63 36.40
CA GLY A 518 -2.33 17.80 37.76
C GLY A 518 -3.04 16.54 38.28
N ILE A 519 -2.79 16.25 39.56
CA ILE A 519 -3.72 15.53 40.43
C ILE A 519 -4.87 16.50 40.67
N GLU A 520 -6.12 16.09 40.45
CA GLU A 520 -7.28 16.88 40.87
C GLU A 520 -7.09 17.30 42.34
N SER A 521 -6.72 18.55 42.60
CA SER A 521 -7.17 19.18 43.83
C SER A 521 -8.67 19.36 43.65
N SER A 522 -9.45 18.70 44.49
CA SER A 522 -10.91 18.75 44.56
C SER A 522 -11.47 20.14 44.92
N GLY A 523 -10.96 21.19 44.30
CA GLY A 523 -11.46 22.55 44.40
C GLY A 523 -12.50 22.75 43.33
N THR A 524 -13.77 22.64 43.72
CA THR A 524 -14.89 23.24 43.01
C THR A 524 -14.49 24.59 42.41
N PRO A 525 -14.78 24.86 41.13
CA PRO A 525 -14.56 26.20 40.58
C PRO A 525 -15.34 27.20 41.44
N PRO A 526 -14.78 28.38 41.76
CA PRO A 526 -15.56 29.40 42.42
C PRO A 526 -16.71 29.75 41.48
N LYS A 527 -17.94 29.42 41.89
CA LYS A 527 -19.14 29.97 41.27
C LYS A 527 -18.98 31.49 41.35
N GLY A 528 -18.83 32.13 40.19
CA GLY A 528 -18.91 33.58 40.08
C GLY A 528 -20.31 34.02 40.47
N ASN A 529 -20.54 34.25 41.76
CA ASN A 529 -21.65 35.06 42.21
C ASN A 529 -21.27 36.51 41.91
N GLY A 530 -21.67 36.97 40.73
CA GLY A 530 -21.72 38.39 40.40
C GLY A 530 -22.86 39.04 41.17
N GLU A 531 -22.66 39.31 42.46
CA GLU A 531 -23.41 40.35 43.16
C GLU A 531 -22.70 41.68 42.88
N CYS A 532 -23.21 42.41 41.89
CA CYS A 532 -22.95 43.84 41.76
C CYS A 532 -23.64 44.58 42.91
N LEU A 533 -22.90 44.82 43.99
CA LEU A 533 -23.21 45.86 44.97
C LEU A 533 -22.53 47.16 44.51
N GLY A 534 -23.31 48.03 43.88
CA GLY A 534 -22.93 49.42 43.66
C GLY A 534 -23.13 50.22 44.94
N LEU A 535 -22.07 50.87 45.42
CA LEU A 535 -22.08 51.99 46.35
C LEU A 535 -20.72 52.72 46.22
N HIS A 536 -20.63 53.65 45.28
CA HIS A 536 -20.39 55.08 45.51
C HIS A 536 -20.30 55.85 44.19
#